data_AF-A0A3A2ZVK2-F1
#
_entry.id   AF-A0A3A2ZVK2-F1
#
_cell.length_a   1.000
_cell.length_b   1.000
_cell.length_c   1.000
_cell.angle_alpha   90.00
_cell.angle_beta   90.00
_cell.angle_gamma   90.00
#
_symmetry.space_group_name_H-M   'P 1'
#
loop_
_entity.id
_entity.type
_entity.pdbx_description
1 polymer ?
#
loop_
_entity_poly.entity_id
_entity_poly.type
_entity_poly.pdbx_seq_one_letter_code
_entity_poly.pdbx_strand_id
1 'polypeptide(L)'
;MTQPAQSLPDYEILGFSYGVGTESELTILCYGIRFYITISADNFGNSKIANEYLNLLKKLKCEGSIQDDENDPMETLCFWIALTCNSQMRLFASASEIPRRQPRTLYDWFNPKTIVLIPKVVNDNTMLVDSSIPSQQLLEQLTPRVRMPPSYYTGELKIPAVQTSQILLQQNKA
;
A
#
# COMPACT_ATOMS: atom_id res chain seq x y z
N MET A 1 -3.13 16.11 -28.46
CA MET A 1 -3.67 14.89 -27.83
C MET A 1 -3.32 14.94 -26.35
N THR A 2 -4.23 15.49 -25.55
CA THR A 2 -4.10 15.59 -24.09
C THR A 2 -4.43 14.22 -23.49
N GLN A 3 -3.48 13.60 -22.78
CA GLN A 3 -3.77 12.44 -21.95
C GLN A 3 -4.87 12.84 -20.95
N PRO A 4 -5.90 12.00 -20.73
CA PRO A 4 -6.86 12.26 -19.66
C PRO A 4 -6.08 12.31 -18.34
N ALA A 5 -6.41 13.31 -17.51
CA ALA A 5 -5.90 13.40 -16.14
C ALA A 5 -6.06 12.02 -15.49
N GLN A 6 -4.94 11.35 -15.19
CA GLN A 6 -4.94 9.98 -14.71
C GLN A 6 -5.44 9.98 -13.27
N SER A 7 -6.75 9.93 -13.07
CA SER A 7 -7.32 9.71 -11.75
C SER A 7 -6.85 8.36 -11.22
N LEU A 8 -6.56 8.32 -9.93
CA LEU A 8 -6.30 7.07 -9.23
C LEU A 8 -7.62 6.28 -9.19
N PRO A 9 -7.62 4.96 -9.51
CA PRO A 9 -8.82 4.14 -9.32
C PRO A 9 -9.12 4.00 -7.82
N ASP A 10 -10.26 3.39 -7.49
CA ASP A 10 -10.54 2.99 -6.11
C ASP A 10 -9.42 2.11 -5.56
N TYR A 11 -8.98 2.44 -4.35
CA TYR A 11 -7.91 1.76 -3.62
C TYR A 11 -8.20 1.81 -2.12
N GLU A 12 -7.63 0.87 -1.39
CA GLU A 12 -7.72 0.80 0.07
C GLU A 12 -6.35 1.04 0.68
N ILE A 13 -6.27 1.88 1.71
CA ILE A 13 -5.06 2.04 2.52
C ILE A 13 -5.06 0.93 3.58
N LEU A 14 -4.05 0.05 3.51
CA LEU A 14 -3.88 -1.07 4.43
C LEU A 14 -2.94 -0.72 5.59
N GLY A 15 -2.04 0.22 5.38
CA GLY A 15 -1.12 0.70 6.39
C GLY A 15 -0.30 1.87 5.88
N PHE A 16 -0.02 2.81 6.79
CA PHE A 16 0.85 3.95 6.52
C PHE A 16 1.74 4.18 7.75
N SER A 17 3.02 4.42 7.50
CA SER A 17 4.00 4.74 8.53
C SER A 17 4.93 5.86 8.05
N TYR A 18 5.35 6.70 8.97
CA TYR A 18 6.36 7.74 8.75
C TYR A 18 7.11 8.00 10.06
N GLY A 19 8.34 8.53 10.00
CA GLY A 19 9.01 9.05 11.20
C GLY A 19 10.52 8.85 11.27
N VAL A 20 11.09 7.92 10.48
CA VAL A 20 12.54 7.76 10.41
C VAL A 20 13.09 8.71 9.35
N GLY A 21 13.58 9.88 9.79
CA GLY A 21 14.12 10.90 8.89
C GLY A 21 13.10 11.45 7.89
N THR A 22 13.28 11.08 6.63
CA THR A 22 12.39 11.42 5.50
C THR A 22 11.73 10.18 4.90
N GLU A 23 11.77 9.04 5.59
CA GLU A 23 11.18 7.81 5.09
C GLU A 23 9.66 7.77 5.38
N SER A 24 8.91 7.25 4.43
CA SER A 24 7.53 6.83 4.64
C SER A 24 7.25 5.53 3.90
N GLU A 25 6.33 4.76 4.44
CA GLU A 25 5.89 3.50 3.87
C GLU A 25 4.38 3.54 3.74
N LEU A 26 3.89 3.18 2.55
CA LEU A 26 2.48 3.11 2.25
C LEU A 26 2.17 1.74 1.68
N THR A 27 1.25 1.03 2.34
CA THR A 27 0.69 -0.22 1.82
C THR A 27 -0.73 0.04 1.36
N ILE A 28 -0.99 -0.20 0.08
CA ILE A 28 -2.33 -0.06 -0.52
C ILE A 28 -2.76 -1.34 -1.24
N LEU A 29 -4.06 -1.60 -1.30
CA LEU A 29 -4.66 -2.55 -2.21
C LEU A 29 -5.26 -1.78 -3.38
N CYS A 30 -4.72 -1.97 -4.58
CA CYS A 30 -5.16 -1.29 -5.78
C CYS A 30 -5.11 -2.26 -6.96
N TYR A 31 -6.10 -2.21 -7.86
CA TYR A 31 -6.22 -3.16 -8.98
C TYR A 31 -6.21 -4.66 -8.57
N GLY A 32 -6.55 -4.99 -7.32
CA GLY A 32 -6.45 -6.37 -6.78
C GLY A 32 -5.02 -6.82 -6.47
N ILE A 33 -4.07 -5.90 -6.44
CA ILE A 33 -2.66 -6.13 -6.10
C ILE A 33 -2.32 -5.27 -4.88
N ARG A 34 -1.62 -5.86 -3.92
CA ARG A 34 -1.07 -5.12 -2.78
C ARG A 34 0.25 -4.47 -3.21
N PHE A 35 0.33 -3.15 -3.11
CA PHE A 35 1.56 -2.41 -3.36
C PHE A 35 2.13 -1.93 -2.04
N TYR A 36 3.38 -2.31 -1.78
CA TYR A 36 4.19 -1.79 -0.68
C TYR A 36 5.11 -0.72 -1.26
N ILE A 37 4.85 0.54 -0.93
CA ILE A 37 5.54 1.68 -1.52
C ILE A 37 6.44 2.29 -0.45
N THR A 38 7.73 2.34 -0.72
CA THR A 38 8.70 2.99 0.16
C THR A 38 9.22 4.26 -0.51
N ILE A 39 9.19 5.36 0.22
CA ILE A 39 9.60 6.66 -0.26
C ILE A 39 10.59 7.29 0.72
N SER A 40 11.60 7.97 0.19
CA SER A 40 12.57 8.76 0.94
C SER A 40 12.94 10.00 0.13
N ALA A 41 13.17 11.14 0.79
CA ALA A 41 13.63 12.34 0.10
C ALA A 41 14.99 12.12 -0.59
N ASP A 42 15.81 11.21 -0.05
CA ASP A 42 17.11 10.86 -0.63
C ASP A 42 16.98 10.27 -2.04
N ASN A 43 15.88 9.56 -2.32
CA ASN A 43 15.60 9.01 -3.65
C ASN A 43 15.27 10.09 -4.69
N PHE A 44 15.02 11.32 -4.25
CA PHE A 44 14.60 12.44 -5.10
C PHE A 44 15.67 13.52 -5.26
N GLY A 45 16.75 13.49 -4.48
CA GLY A 45 17.78 14.52 -4.46
C GLY A 45 17.19 15.92 -4.22
N ASN A 46 17.76 16.95 -4.86
CA ASN A 46 17.30 18.34 -4.74
C ASN A 46 16.20 18.72 -5.76
N SER A 47 15.38 17.75 -6.16
CA SER A 47 14.33 17.97 -7.17
C SER A 47 13.13 18.74 -6.61
N LYS A 48 12.27 19.28 -7.50
CA LYS A 48 11.00 19.90 -7.06
C LYS A 48 10.10 18.91 -6.34
N ILE A 49 10.14 17.65 -6.75
CA ILE A 49 9.40 16.53 -6.16
C ILE A 49 9.85 16.27 -4.72
N ALA A 50 11.16 16.33 -4.47
CA ALA A 50 11.70 16.23 -3.11
C ALA A 50 11.13 17.32 -2.20
N ASN A 51 11.10 18.57 -2.69
CA ASN A 51 10.55 19.69 -1.94
C ASN A 51 9.05 19.53 -1.67
N GLU A 52 8.29 19.07 -2.67
CA GLU A 52 6.85 18.77 -2.51
C GLU A 52 6.61 17.70 -1.46
N TYR A 53 7.32 16.58 -1.54
CA TYR A 53 7.26 15.50 -0.56
C TYR A 53 7.65 15.95 0.86
N LEU A 54 8.75 16.70 1.00
CA LEU A 54 9.20 17.25 2.28
C LEU A 54 8.19 18.24 2.87
N ASN A 55 7.51 19.03 2.04
CA ASN A 55 6.44 19.93 2.49
C ASN A 55 5.23 19.16 3.01
N LEU A 56 4.83 18.07 2.33
CA LEU A 56 3.75 17.19 2.79
C LEU A 56 4.11 16.52 4.13
N LEU A 57 5.34 16.00 4.25
CA LEU A 57 5.86 15.46 5.52
C LEU A 57 5.87 16.49 6.64
N LYS A 58 6.22 17.74 6.32
CA LYS A 58 6.22 18.83 7.31
C LYS A 58 4.80 19.14 7.79
N LYS A 59 3.83 19.20 6.88
CA LYS A 59 2.41 19.38 7.25
C LYS A 59 1.95 18.28 8.20
N LEU A 60 2.25 17.03 7.89
CA LEU A 60 1.93 15.87 8.72
C LEU A 60 2.57 15.94 10.12
N LYS A 61 3.85 16.34 10.23
CA LYS A 61 4.54 16.51 11.51
C LYS A 61 4.01 17.67 12.36
N CYS A 62 3.32 18.63 11.76
CA CYS A 62 2.78 19.80 12.43
C CYS A 62 1.32 19.62 12.91
N GLU A 63 0.76 18.41 12.81
CA GLU A 63 -0.55 18.05 13.38
C GLU A 63 -0.59 18.39 14.88
N GLY A 64 -1.24 19.51 15.19
CA GLY A 64 -1.20 20.19 16.49
C GLY A 64 -1.41 21.70 16.34
N SER A 65 -1.03 22.29 15.19
CA SER A 65 -1.53 23.59 14.76
C SER A 65 -2.79 23.39 13.92
N ILE A 66 -3.94 23.87 14.40
CA ILE A 66 -5.20 23.93 13.67
C ILE A 66 -4.92 24.61 12.32
N GLN A 67 -4.81 23.83 11.24
CA GLN A 67 -4.79 24.35 9.87
C GLN A 67 -6.20 24.17 9.34
N ASP A 68 -6.81 25.25 8.87
CA ASP A 68 -8.11 25.28 8.16
C ASP A 68 -8.07 24.55 6.79
N ASP A 69 -7.04 23.74 6.51
CA ASP A 69 -7.00 22.91 5.31
C ASP A 69 -8.04 21.78 5.46
N GLU A 70 -9.04 21.74 4.58
CA GLU A 70 -10.16 20.77 4.61
C GLU A 70 -9.71 19.29 4.49
N ASN A 71 -8.46 19.04 4.10
CA ASN A 71 -7.94 17.70 3.87
C ASN A 71 -6.96 17.26 4.97
N ASP A 72 -7.19 16.06 5.48
CA ASP A 72 -6.31 15.37 6.40
C ASP A 72 -4.87 15.25 5.80
N PRO A 73 -3.83 15.69 6.53
CA PRO A 73 -2.45 15.64 6.03
C PRO A 73 -1.95 14.23 5.70
N MET A 74 -2.38 13.22 6.47
CA MET A 74 -2.04 11.83 6.21
C MET A 74 -2.69 11.34 4.92
N GLU A 75 -3.99 11.58 4.73
CA GLU A 75 -4.70 11.24 3.49
C GLU A 75 -4.09 11.93 2.27
N THR A 76 -3.74 13.21 2.41
CA THR A 76 -3.10 13.99 1.34
C THR A 76 -1.76 13.38 0.92
N LEU A 77 -0.92 13.02 1.89
CA LEU A 77 0.37 12.38 1.60
C LEU A 77 0.17 10.98 1.00
N CYS A 78 -0.75 10.18 1.53
CA CYS A 78 -1.04 8.85 1.01
C CYS A 78 -1.52 8.92 -0.44
N PHE A 79 -2.45 9.84 -0.74
CA PHE A 79 -2.94 10.08 -2.09
C PHE A 79 -1.80 10.50 -3.03
N TRP A 80 -0.95 11.42 -2.59
CA TRP A 80 0.20 11.86 -3.38
C TRP A 80 1.15 10.70 -3.72
N ILE A 81 1.48 9.84 -2.75
CA ILE A 81 2.34 8.66 -2.97
C ILE A 81 1.68 7.68 -3.95
N ALA A 82 0.39 7.39 -3.77
CA ALA A 82 -0.35 6.46 -4.63
C ALA A 82 -0.48 6.99 -6.07
N LEU A 83 -0.82 8.27 -6.22
CA LEU A 83 -0.91 8.94 -7.53
C LEU A 83 0.42 8.90 -8.26
N THR A 84 1.50 9.19 -7.53
CA THR A 84 2.88 9.14 -8.02
C THR A 84 3.25 7.78 -8.60
N CYS A 85 2.75 6.69 -8.02
CA CYS A 85 3.02 5.32 -8.47
C CYS A 85 2.00 4.77 -9.47
N ASN A 86 0.94 5.52 -9.80
CA ASN A 86 -0.23 5.00 -10.51
C ASN A 86 0.09 4.41 -11.88
N SER A 87 0.96 5.06 -12.65
CA SER A 87 1.37 4.56 -13.97
C SER A 87 1.99 3.15 -13.87
N GLN A 88 2.89 2.95 -12.91
CA GLN A 88 3.55 1.67 -12.69
C GLN A 88 2.59 0.61 -12.13
N MET A 89 1.74 0.99 -11.17
CA MET A 89 0.70 0.10 -10.65
C MET A 89 -0.23 -0.42 -11.76
N ARG A 90 -0.62 0.46 -12.68
CA ARG A 90 -1.47 0.11 -13.82
C ARG A 90 -0.77 -0.83 -14.79
N LEU A 91 0.52 -0.63 -15.06
CA LEU A 91 1.31 -1.56 -15.88
C LEU A 91 1.32 -2.96 -15.27
N PHE A 92 1.52 -3.08 -13.95
CA PHE A 92 1.44 -4.38 -13.27
C PHE A 92 0.05 -5.01 -13.29
N ALA A 93 -0.99 -4.18 -13.18
CA ALA A 93 -2.36 -4.64 -13.29
C ALA A 93 -2.68 -5.16 -14.71
N SER A 94 -2.24 -4.46 -15.75
CA SER A 94 -2.46 -4.86 -17.15
C SER A 94 -1.65 -6.07 -17.58
N ALA A 95 -0.43 -6.22 -17.07
CA ALA A 95 0.44 -7.37 -17.37
C ALA A 95 0.08 -8.62 -16.55
N SER A 96 -0.69 -8.48 -15.47
CA SER A 96 -1.13 -9.62 -14.69
C SER A 96 -2.28 -10.31 -15.44
N GLU A 97 -2.04 -11.51 -15.95
CA GLU A 97 -3.09 -12.42 -16.47
C GLU A 97 -4.09 -12.86 -15.39
N ILE A 98 -3.85 -12.48 -14.14
CA ILE A 98 -4.77 -12.70 -13.03
C ILE A 98 -6.00 -11.86 -13.37
N PRO A 99 -7.16 -12.47 -13.66
CA PRO A 99 -8.40 -11.71 -13.71
C PRO A 99 -8.49 -10.93 -12.39
N ARG A 100 -9.26 -9.85 -12.30
CA ARG A 100 -9.62 -9.24 -11.01
C ARG A 100 -10.41 -10.25 -10.16
N ARG A 101 -9.77 -11.36 -9.78
CA ARG A 101 -10.33 -12.52 -9.13
C ARG A 101 -10.52 -12.03 -7.73
N GLN A 102 -11.77 -11.72 -7.44
CA GLN A 102 -12.20 -11.52 -6.08
C GLN A 102 -11.67 -12.70 -5.26
N PRO A 103 -11.03 -12.42 -4.10
CA PRO A 103 -10.52 -13.46 -3.22
C PRO A 103 -11.63 -14.47 -2.92
N ARG A 104 -11.32 -15.77 -3.08
CA ARG A 104 -12.32 -16.85 -2.91
C ARG A 104 -12.28 -17.41 -1.51
N THR A 105 -11.10 -17.42 -0.91
CA THR A 105 -10.86 -17.90 0.44
C THR A 105 -10.39 -16.76 1.32
N LEU A 106 -10.54 -16.93 2.64
CA LEU A 106 -9.96 -16.00 3.60
C LEU A 106 -8.42 -15.96 3.48
N TYR A 107 -7.81 -17.07 3.05
CA TYR A 107 -6.39 -17.11 2.72
C TYR A 107 -6.04 -16.15 1.58
N ASP A 108 -6.79 -16.19 0.47
CA ASP A 108 -6.56 -15.30 -0.69
C ASP A 108 -6.71 -13.82 -0.29
N TRP A 109 -7.68 -13.51 0.58
CA TRP A 109 -7.91 -12.17 1.09
C TRP A 109 -6.70 -11.63 1.87
N PHE A 110 -6.10 -12.44 2.73
CA PHE A 110 -4.94 -12.03 3.53
C PHE A 110 -3.60 -12.14 2.80
N ASN A 111 -3.56 -12.82 1.64
CA ASN A 111 -2.35 -13.06 0.86
C ASN A 111 -2.50 -12.58 -0.59
N PRO A 112 -2.86 -11.31 -0.83
CA PRO A 112 -2.90 -10.76 -2.17
C PRO A 112 -1.50 -10.76 -2.80
N LYS A 113 -1.45 -10.84 -4.13
CA LYS A 113 -0.20 -10.61 -4.87
C LYS A 113 0.40 -9.28 -4.42
N THR A 114 1.67 -9.30 -4.03
CA THR A 114 2.34 -8.13 -3.45
C THR A 114 3.52 -7.71 -4.30
N ILE A 115 3.64 -6.41 -4.57
CA ILE A 115 4.76 -5.80 -5.30
C ILE A 115 5.32 -4.66 -4.47
N VAL A 116 6.65 -4.59 -4.39
CA VAL A 116 7.35 -3.46 -3.76
C VAL A 116 7.62 -2.41 -4.82
N LEU A 117 7.32 -1.15 -4.52
CA LEU A 117 7.58 0.01 -5.39
C LEU A 117 8.47 1.02 -4.66
N ILE A 118 9.48 1.54 -5.36
CA ILE A 118 10.39 2.56 -4.83
C ILE A 118 10.49 3.70 -5.85
N PRO A 119 9.76 4.81 -5.65
CA PRO A 119 9.88 6.00 -6.50
C PRO A 119 11.26 6.66 -6.34
N LYS A 120 11.84 7.08 -7.45
CA LYS A 120 13.12 7.81 -7.51
C LYS A 120 13.14 8.81 -8.66
N VAL A 121 13.92 9.89 -8.52
CA VAL A 121 14.16 10.84 -9.60
C VAL A 121 15.48 10.50 -10.28
N VAL A 122 15.48 10.43 -11.62
CA VAL A 122 16.67 10.01 -12.38
C VAL A 122 17.27 11.13 -13.21
N ASN A 123 16.46 12.01 -13.83
CA ASN A 123 16.90 13.19 -14.58
C ASN A 123 15.84 14.30 -14.54
N ASP A 124 16.21 15.57 -14.30
CA ASP A 124 15.35 16.77 -14.45
C ASP A 124 13.86 16.60 -14.06
N ASN A 125 13.60 16.10 -12.85
CA ASN A 125 12.26 15.80 -12.31
C ASN A 125 11.48 14.66 -13.00
N THR A 126 12.11 13.88 -13.86
CA THR A 126 11.53 12.63 -14.36
C THR A 126 11.59 11.59 -13.26
N MET A 127 10.40 11.14 -12.83
CA MET A 127 10.28 10.09 -11.85
C MET A 127 10.24 8.72 -12.52
N LEU A 128 11.05 7.80 -12.01
CA LEU A 128 10.92 6.37 -12.25
C LEU A 128 10.47 5.68 -10.96
N VAL A 129 9.78 4.56 -11.12
CA VAL A 129 9.37 3.71 -10.00
C VAL A 129 10.03 2.36 -10.19
N ASP A 130 11.04 2.08 -9.37
CA ASP A 130 11.63 0.76 -9.30
C ASP A 130 10.62 -0.21 -8.70
N SER A 131 10.74 -1.48 -9.08
CA SER A 131 9.85 -2.52 -8.60
C SER A 131 10.61 -3.80 -8.29
N SER A 132 10.15 -4.52 -7.27
CA SER A 132 10.73 -5.80 -6.89
C SER A 132 9.70 -6.73 -6.28
N ILE A 133 10.07 -8.01 -6.20
CA ILE A 133 9.32 -9.03 -5.47
C ILE A 133 9.65 -8.85 -3.98
N PRO A 134 8.64 -8.81 -3.08
CA PRO A 134 8.88 -8.67 -1.65
C PRO A 134 9.66 -9.85 -1.09
N SER A 135 10.46 -9.60 -0.06
CA SER A 135 11.07 -10.67 0.73
C SER A 135 10.01 -11.47 1.47
N GLN A 136 10.33 -12.72 1.83
CA GLN A 136 9.42 -13.54 2.64
C GLN A 136 9.08 -12.82 3.95
N GLN A 137 10.08 -12.27 4.65
CA GLN A 137 9.89 -11.52 5.89
C GLN A 137 8.89 -10.37 5.75
N LEU A 138 9.00 -9.57 4.68
CA LEU A 138 8.06 -8.47 4.43
C LEU A 138 6.64 -9.00 4.22
N LEU A 139 6.46 -10.08 3.46
CA LEU A 139 5.14 -10.71 3.31
C LEU A 139 4.56 -11.16 4.66
N GLU A 140 5.39 -11.67 5.57
CA GLU A 140 4.92 -12.09 6.90
C GLU A 140 4.50 -10.91 7.77
N GLN A 141 5.13 -9.74 7.60
CA GLN A 141 4.77 -8.50 8.29
C GLN A 141 3.47 -7.90 7.74
N LEU A 142 3.29 -7.93 6.42
CA LEU A 142 2.11 -7.36 5.76
C LEU A 142 0.85 -8.24 5.86
N THR A 143 1.03 -9.52 6.19
CA THR A 143 -0.08 -10.47 6.32
C THR A 143 -0.40 -10.67 7.80
N PRO A 144 -1.65 -10.40 8.25
CA PRO A 144 -2.02 -10.58 9.64
C PRO A 144 -1.88 -12.05 10.02
N ARG A 145 -1.00 -12.31 10.99
CA ARG A 145 -0.74 -13.64 11.54
C ARG A 145 -1.06 -13.63 13.03
N VAL A 146 -2.33 -13.82 13.36
CA VAL A 146 -2.73 -14.08 14.74
C VAL A 146 -2.70 -15.59 14.96
N ARG A 147 -1.74 -16.07 15.77
CA ARG A 147 -1.74 -17.46 16.25
C ARG A 147 -2.27 -17.45 17.67
N MET A 148 -3.39 -18.12 17.90
CA MET A 148 -3.85 -18.33 19.27
C MET A 148 -2.93 -19.33 19.97
N PRO A 149 -2.65 -19.16 21.27
CA PRO A 149 -1.88 -20.12 22.02
C PRO A 149 -2.52 -21.54 21.95
N PRO A 150 -1.71 -22.62 21.92
CA PRO A 150 -2.21 -23.98 21.81
C PRO A 150 -3.27 -24.38 22.86
N SER A 151 -3.21 -23.75 24.04
CA SER A 151 -4.16 -23.95 25.15
C SER A 151 -5.60 -23.57 24.81
N TYR A 152 -5.84 -22.67 23.86
CA TYR A 152 -7.20 -22.28 23.46
C TYR A 152 -7.92 -23.32 22.60
N TYR A 153 -7.16 -24.14 21.87
CA TYR A 153 -7.70 -25.23 21.05
C TYR A 153 -7.96 -26.50 21.86
N THR A 154 -7.22 -26.69 22.96
CA THR A 154 -7.21 -27.93 23.76
C THR A 154 -7.85 -27.77 25.14
N GLY A 155 -8.14 -26.54 25.57
CA GLY A 155 -8.77 -26.21 26.85
C GLY A 155 -10.29 -26.02 26.81
N GLU A 156 -10.83 -25.35 27.82
CA GLU A 156 -12.28 -25.24 28.10
C GLU A 156 -13.10 -24.61 26.96
N LEU A 157 -12.51 -23.66 26.24
CA LEU A 157 -13.21 -22.91 25.19
C LEU A 157 -13.42 -23.74 23.90
N LYS A 158 -12.66 -24.83 23.71
CA LYS A 158 -12.75 -25.75 22.55
C LYS A 158 -12.92 -25.03 21.20
N ILE A 159 -12.17 -23.95 20.98
CA ILE A 159 -12.31 -23.15 19.76
C ILE A 159 -11.77 -23.96 18.59
N PRO A 160 -12.58 -24.23 17.54
CA PRO A 160 -12.12 -25.02 16.40
C PRO A 160 -11.05 -24.26 15.62
N ALA A 161 -9.93 -24.92 15.35
CA ALA A 161 -8.94 -24.42 14.41
C ALA A 161 -9.42 -24.69 12.99
N VAL A 162 -9.72 -23.63 12.24
CA VAL A 162 -10.09 -23.72 10.82
C VAL A 162 -8.97 -23.12 9.98
N GLN A 163 -8.55 -23.82 8.94
CA GLN A 163 -7.55 -23.27 8.02
C GLN A 163 -8.19 -22.17 7.17
N THR A 164 -7.52 -21.02 7.03
CA THR A 164 -8.05 -19.87 6.27
C THR A 164 -8.29 -20.19 4.79
N SER A 165 -7.60 -21.18 4.24
CA SER A 165 -7.81 -21.70 2.88
C SER A 165 -9.12 -22.49 2.72
N GLN A 166 -9.72 -22.95 3.81
CA GLN A 166 -10.99 -23.69 3.80
C GLN A 166 -12.20 -22.80 4.04
N ILE A 167 -11.98 -21.54 4.48
CA ILE A 167 -13.04 -20.57 4.70
C ILE A 167 -13.33 -19.86 3.38
N LEU A 168 -14.47 -20.17 2.78
CA LEU A 168 -14.93 -19.53 1.55
C LEU A 168 -15.56 -18.17 1.84
N LEU A 169 -15.18 -17.16 1.08
CA LEU A 169 -15.81 -15.84 1.13
C LEU A 169 -17.05 -15.85 0.24
N GLN A 170 -18.15 -15.31 0.75
CA GLN A 170 -19.36 -15.16 -0.05
C GLN A 170 -19.10 -14.12 -1.14
N GLN A 171 -19.25 -14.54 -2.40
CA GLN A 171 -19.24 -13.59 -3.50
C GLN A 171 -20.61 -12.93 -3.55
N ASN A 172 -20.67 -11.65 -3.19
CA ASN A 172 -21.85 -10.85 -3.45
C ASN A 172 -22.04 -10.81 -4.96
N LYS A 173 -23.11 -11.44 -5.46
CA LYS A 173 -23.59 -11.20 -6.81
C LYS A 173 -24.08 -9.75 -6.84
N ALA A 174 -23.27 -8.87 -7.39
CA ALA A 174 -23.73 -7.56 -7.85
C ALA A 174 -24.64 -7.75 -9.07
#